data_AF-A0A529Y340-F1
#
_entry.id   AF-A0A529Y340-F1
#
_cell.length_a   1.000
_cell.length_b   1.000
_cell.length_c   1.000
_cell.angle_alpha   90.00
_cell.angle_beta   90.00
_cell.angle_gamma   90.00
#
_symmetry.space_group_name_H-M   'P 1'
#
loop_
_entity.id
_entity.type
_entity.pdbx_description
1 polymer ?
#
loop_
_entity_poly.entity_id
_entity_poly.type
_entity_poly.pdbx_seq_one_letter_code
_entity_poly.pdbx_strand_id
1 'polypeptide(L)'
;SRLYLDNVTLMPVIEAISGNADLRPIQDGYDKEIIALYAAWLQHVNPALEEKTAKRLGLVMMEVGHACRLVGLKRDRKTFDLIEDDVEAMWLALVTPYLNLD
;
A
#
# COMPACT_ATOMS: atom_id res chain seq x y z
N SER A 1 -10.77 -7.65 7.55
CA SER A 1 -11.74 -8.11 6.52
C SER A 1 -11.83 -9.65 6.46
N ARG A 2 -12.97 -10.22 6.01
CA ARG A 2 -13.21 -11.69 5.89
C ARG A 2 -12.23 -12.36 4.91
N LEU A 3 -11.88 -11.67 3.84
CA LEU A 3 -10.84 -12.09 2.89
C LEU A 3 -9.50 -12.41 3.56
N TYR A 4 -9.08 -11.64 4.57
CA TYR A 4 -7.80 -11.90 5.25
C TYR A 4 -7.82 -13.17 6.11
N LEU A 5 -8.95 -13.44 6.79
CA LEU A 5 -9.10 -14.66 7.59
C LEU A 5 -9.16 -15.89 6.68
N ASP A 6 -9.85 -15.79 5.55
CA ASP A 6 -9.97 -16.85 4.55
C ASP A 6 -8.62 -17.18 3.88
N ASN A 7 -7.63 -16.27 3.96
CA ASN A 7 -6.32 -16.39 3.33
C ASN A 7 -5.14 -16.41 4.32
N VAL A 8 -5.38 -16.61 5.62
CA VAL A 8 -4.32 -16.58 6.66
C VAL A 8 -3.22 -17.63 6.43
N THR A 9 -3.55 -18.73 5.75
CA THR A 9 -2.61 -19.80 5.38
C THR A 9 -1.62 -19.40 4.28
N LEU A 10 -1.89 -18.31 3.53
CA LEU A 10 -0.97 -17.77 2.52
C LEU A 10 0.16 -16.96 3.17
N MET A 11 0.05 -16.58 4.44
CA MET A 11 1.04 -15.70 5.03
C MET A 11 2.45 -16.24 5.17
N PRO A 12 2.64 -17.48 5.62
CA PRO A 12 3.96 -18.10 5.58
C PRO A 12 4.56 -18.14 4.16
N VAL A 13 3.70 -18.27 3.13
CA VAL A 13 4.14 -18.25 1.73
C VAL A 13 4.62 -16.87 1.32
N ILE A 14 3.90 -15.81 1.69
CA ILE A 14 4.34 -14.44 1.43
C ILE A 14 5.61 -14.08 2.20
N GLU A 15 5.72 -14.47 3.47
CA GLU A 15 6.96 -14.25 4.25
C GLU A 15 8.15 -14.97 3.60
N ALA A 16 7.94 -16.19 3.10
CA ALA A 16 8.94 -16.93 2.35
C ALA A 16 9.29 -16.26 1.00
N ILE A 17 8.32 -15.69 0.30
CA ILE A 17 8.55 -14.92 -0.94
C ILE A 17 9.39 -13.68 -0.66
N SER A 18 9.03 -12.89 0.36
CA SER A 18 9.73 -11.65 0.70
C SER A 18 11.13 -11.87 1.29
N GLY A 19 11.36 -13.03 1.92
CA GLY A 19 12.67 -13.42 2.44
C GLY A 19 13.58 -14.13 1.43
N ASN A 20 13.05 -14.55 0.28
CA ASN A 20 13.81 -15.29 -0.73
C ASN A 20 14.39 -14.35 -1.79
N ALA A 21 15.73 -14.33 -1.88
CA ALA A 21 16.45 -13.49 -2.84
C ALA A 21 16.08 -13.76 -4.30
N ASP A 22 15.72 -15.00 -4.65
CA ASP A 22 15.35 -15.39 -6.01
C ASP A 22 13.95 -14.92 -6.40
N LEU A 23 13.09 -14.67 -5.41
CA LEU A 23 11.71 -14.22 -5.60
C LEU A 23 11.59 -12.69 -5.49
N ARG A 24 12.62 -12.02 -4.97
CA ARG A 24 12.69 -10.57 -4.85
C ARG A 24 12.47 -9.82 -6.17
N PRO A 25 13.02 -10.24 -7.32
CA PRO A 25 12.75 -9.56 -8.59
C PRO A 25 11.28 -9.60 -9.01
N ILE A 26 10.56 -10.66 -8.63
CA ILE A 26 9.12 -10.78 -8.90
C ILE A 26 8.36 -9.78 -8.03
N GLN A 27 8.68 -9.74 -6.73
CA GLN A 27 8.08 -8.76 -5.81
C GLN A 27 8.36 -7.32 -6.25
N ASP A 28 9.60 -7.00 -6.61
CA ASP A 28 9.99 -5.68 -7.13
C ASP A 28 9.18 -5.29 -8.39
N GLY A 29 8.83 -6.28 -9.23
CA GLY A 29 7.98 -6.10 -10.40
C GLY A 29 6.55 -5.72 -10.02
N TYR A 30 5.95 -6.49 -9.11
CA TYR A 30 4.60 -6.20 -8.59
C TYR A 30 4.53 -4.84 -7.89
N ASP A 31 5.51 -4.52 -7.04
CA ASP A 31 5.59 -3.25 -6.33
C ASP A 31 5.65 -2.06 -7.32
N LYS A 32 6.45 -2.19 -8.39
CA LYS A 32 6.52 -1.16 -9.45
C LYS A 32 5.19 -0.93 -10.15
N GLU A 33 4.44 -1.99 -10.44
CA GLU A 33 3.13 -1.89 -11.08
C GLU A 33 2.10 -1.22 -10.17
N ILE A 34 2.08 -1.56 -8.88
CA ILE A 34 1.21 -0.93 -7.88
C ILE A 34 1.53 0.55 -7.74
N ILE A 35 2.83 0.91 -7.66
CA ILE A 35 3.27 2.30 -7.60
C ILE A 35 2.82 3.08 -8.85
N ALA A 36 2.98 2.48 -10.03
CA ALA A 36 2.56 3.10 -11.29
C ALA A 36 1.05 3.33 -11.35
N LEU A 37 0.26 2.36 -10.86
CA LEU A 37 -1.19 2.48 -10.78
C LEU A 37 -1.61 3.64 -9.86
N TYR A 38 -1.04 3.73 -8.66
CA TYR A 38 -1.34 4.83 -7.74
C TYR A 38 -0.90 6.19 -8.28
N ALA A 39 0.29 6.26 -8.90
CA ALA A 39 0.76 7.48 -9.54
C ALA A 39 -0.18 7.93 -10.67
N ALA A 40 -0.63 7.00 -11.51
CA ALA A 40 -1.58 7.29 -12.59
C ALA A 40 -2.93 7.76 -12.04
N TRP A 41 -3.43 7.16 -10.96
CA TRP A 41 -4.65 7.62 -10.29
C TRP A 41 -4.50 9.05 -9.74
N LEU A 42 -3.39 9.35 -9.07
CA LEU A 42 -3.12 10.70 -8.54
C LEU A 42 -3.07 11.75 -9.66
N GLN A 43 -2.43 11.43 -10.78
CA GLN A 43 -2.37 12.32 -11.95
C GLN A 43 -3.71 12.41 -12.70
N HIS A 44 -4.55 11.37 -12.62
CA HIS A 44 -5.92 11.45 -13.13
C HIS A 44 -6.75 12.44 -12.31
N VAL A 45 -6.60 12.46 -10.97
CA VAL A 45 -7.32 13.40 -10.10
C VAL A 45 -6.74 14.82 -10.19
N ASN A 46 -5.41 14.95 -10.21
CA ASN A 46 -4.72 16.21 -10.43
C ASN A 46 -3.76 16.10 -11.64
N PRO A 47 -4.21 16.48 -12.85
CA PRO A 47 -3.38 16.45 -14.04
C PRO A 47 -2.13 17.35 -14.00
N ALA A 48 -2.10 18.35 -13.11
CA ALA A 48 -0.94 19.22 -12.91
C ALA A 48 0.12 18.60 -11.98
N LEU A 49 -0.16 17.44 -11.37
CA LEU A 49 0.77 16.76 -10.47
C LEU A 49 1.97 16.19 -11.24
N GLU A 50 3.17 16.61 -10.83
CA GLU A 50 4.42 16.12 -11.40
C GLU A 50 4.55 14.60 -11.22
N GLU A 51 4.95 13.90 -12.29
CA GLU A 51 5.12 12.44 -12.32
C GLU A 51 6.03 11.93 -11.19
N LYS A 52 7.13 12.64 -10.91
CA LYS A 52 8.05 12.30 -9.83
C LYS A 52 7.37 12.34 -8.47
N THR A 53 6.54 13.35 -8.23
CA THR A 53 5.77 13.49 -6.99
C THR A 53 4.69 12.41 -6.91
N ALA A 54 3.96 12.16 -8.00
CA ALA A 54 2.95 11.10 -8.07
C ALA A 54 3.54 9.70 -7.79
N LYS A 55 4.71 9.37 -8.37
CA LYS A 55 5.42 8.10 -8.10
C LYS A 55 5.88 7.98 -6.65
N ARG A 56 6.39 9.06 -6.07
CA ARG A 56 6.78 9.06 -4.65
C ARG A 56 5.58 8.84 -3.73
N LEU A 57 4.46 9.49 -4.02
CA LEU A 57 3.21 9.29 -3.28
C LEU A 57 2.68 7.86 -3.45
N GLY A 58 2.75 7.30 -4.66
CA GLY A 58 2.38 5.91 -4.93
C GLY A 58 3.20 4.89 -4.14
N LEU A 59 4.50 5.12 -3.96
CA LEU A 59 5.35 4.30 -3.09
C LEU A 59 4.89 4.35 -1.63
N VAL A 60 4.61 5.54 -1.11
CA VAL A 60 4.13 5.69 0.28
C VAL A 60 2.79 4.98 0.47
N MET A 61 1.88 5.08 -0.50
CA MET A 61 0.59 4.38 -0.48
C MET A 61 0.74 2.85 -0.47
N MET A 62 1.70 2.31 -1.23
CA MET A 62 1.98 0.87 -1.25
C MET A 62 2.54 0.36 0.10
N GLU A 63 3.53 1.06 0.67
CA GLU A 63 4.16 0.66 1.94
C GLU A 63 3.16 0.64 3.11
N VAL A 64 2.24 1.59 3.09
CA VAL A 64 1.09 1.64 3.98
C VAL A 64 0.22 0.38 3.86
N GLY A 65 -0.12 -0.02 2.63
CA GLY A 65 -0.85 -1.27 2.37
C GLY A 65 -0.10 -2.52 2.88
N HIS A 66 1.23 -2.55 2.75
CA HIS A 66 2.08 -3.62 3.30
C HIS A 66 2.05 -3.66 4.84
N ALA A 67 2.14 -2.51 5.49
CA ALA A 67 2.10 -2.41 6.95
C ALA A 67 0.76 -2.86 7.54
N CYS A 68 -0.37 -2.36 6.99
CA CYS A 68 -1.72 -2.81 7.38
C CYS A 68 -1.85 -4.32 7.24
N ARG A 69 -1.39 -4.84 6.08
CA ARG A 69 -1.41 -6.27 5.81
C ARG A 69 -0.68 -7.05 6.89
N LEU A 70 0.56 -6.67 7.25
CA LEU A 70 1.37 -7.36 8.27
C LEU A 70 0.72 -7.38 9.66
N VAL A 71 0.07 -6.28 10.04
CA VAL A 71 -0.66 -6.18 11.32
C VAL A 71 -1.85 -7.13 11.34
N GLY A 72 -2.61 -7.20 10.26
CA GLY A 72 -3.78 -8.08 10.15
C GLY A 72 -3.45 -9.57 10.32
N LEU A 73 -2.20 -9.96 10.09
CA LEU A 73 -1.73 -11.36 10.20
C LEU A 73 -1.48 -11.78 11.63
N LYS A 74 -1.11 -10.83 12.50
CA LYS A 74 -0.81 -11.09 13.91
C LYS A 74 -2.07 -11.38 14.74
N ARG A 75 -3.23 -11.58 14.09
CA ARG A 75 -4.57 -11.83 14.68
C ARG A 75 -5.05 -10.76 15.67
N ASP A 76 -4.43 -9.59 15.68
CA ASP A 76 -4.84 -8.46 16.50
C ASP A 76 -5.74 -7.53 15.69
N ARG A 77 -7.03 -7.87 15.65
CA ARG A 77 -8.02 -7.12 14.86
C ARG A 77 -8.21 -5.69 15.35
N LYS A 78 -8.11 -5.45 16.65
CA LYS A 78 -8.26 -4.10 17.21
C LYS A 78 -7.09 -3.21 16.82
N THR A 79 -5.88 -3.74 16.86
CA THR A 79 -4.69 -3.01 16.38
C THR A 79 -4.70 -2.84 14.87
N PHE A 80 -5.24 -3.80 14.12
CA PHE A 80 -5.46 -3.64 12.67
C PHE A 80 -6.42 -2.49 12.37
N ASP A 81 -7.59 -2.46 13.01
CA ASP A 81 -8.60 -1.40 12.78
C ASP A 81 -8.02 -0.01 13.11
N LEU A 82 -7.27 0.12 14.22
CA LEU A 82 -6.60 1.39 14.58
C LEU A 82 -5.53 1.80 13.55
N ILE A 83 -4.76 0.84 13.04
CA ILE A 83 -3.72 1.11 12.05
C ILE A 83 -4.35 1.44 10.69
N GLU A 84 -5.48 0.84 10.33
CA GLU A 84 -6.27 1.20 9.15
C GLU A 84 -6.75 2.66 9.24
N ASP A 85 -7.31 3.07 10.39
CA ASP A 85 -7.73 4.45 10.65
C ASP A 85 -6.55 5.45 10.57
N ASP A 86 -5.42 5.13 11.23
CA ASP A 86 -4.21 5.96 11.21
C ASP A 86 -3.64 6.10 9.78
N VAL A 87 -3.72 5.02 9.00
CA VAL A 87 -3.31 4.98 7.60
C VAL A 87 -4.21 5.82 6.72
N GLU A 88 -5.52 5.76 6.91
CA GLU A 88 -6.47 6.60 6.17
C GLU A 88 -6.22 8.08 6.47
N ALA A 89 -6.05 8.44 7.75
CA ALA A 89 -5.76 9.81 8.17
C ALA A 89 -4.44 10.32 7.59
N MET A 90 -3.36 9.51 7.64
CA MET A 90 -2.08 9.87 7.05
C MET A 90 -2.17 9.98 5.53
N TRP A 91 -2.88 9.05 4.88
CA TRP A 91 -3.09 9.05 3.43
C TRP A 91 -3.79 10.32 2.98
N LEU A 92 -4.90 10.67 3.63
CA LEU A 92 -5.62 11.92 3.37
C LEU A 92 -4.70 13.12 3.57
N ALA A 93 -4.00 13.22 4.71
CA ALA A 93 -3.09 14.34 4.96
C ALA A 93 -1.95 14.46 3.93
N LEU A 94 -1.41 13.34 3.45
CA LEU A 94 -0.34 13.29 2.46
C LEU A 94 -0.83 13.70 1.07
N VAL A 95 -2.05 13.30 0.71
CA VAL A 95 -2.57 13.40 -0.65
C VAL A 95 -3.43 14.65 -0.86
N THR A 96 -4.18 15.10 0.14
CA THR A 96 -5.05 16.30 0.09
C THR A 96 -4.37 17.54 -0.52
N PRO A 97 -3.11 17.90 -0.18
CA PRO A 97 -2.44 19.06 -0.79
C PRO A 97 -2.24 18.93 -2.31
N TYR A 98 -2.36 17.72 -2.86
CA TYR A 98 -2.13 17.40 -4.26
C TYR A 98 -3.40 17.05 -5.01
N LEU A 99 -4.58 17.05 -4.39
CA LEU A 99 -5.83 16.63 -5.06
C LEU A 99 -6.63 17.78 -5.70
N ASN A 100 -6.23 19.04 -5.50
CA ASN A 100 -6.97 20.22 -6.00
C ASN A 100 -8.49 20.13 -5.73
N LEU A 101 -8.89 19.78 -4.50
CA LEU A 101 -10.31 19.57 -4.13
C LEU A 101 -11.07 20.85 -3.79
N ASP A 102 -10.60 22.00 -4.30
CA ASP A 102 -11.28 23.30 -4.15
C ASP A 102 -12.48 23.43 -5.11
#